data_AF-A0A4Q4D6C3-F1
#
_entry.id   AF-A0A4Q4D6C3-F1
#
_cell.length_a   1.000
_cell.length_b   1.000
_cell.length_c   1.000
_cell.angle_alpha   90.00
_cell.angle_beta   90.00
_cell.angle_gamma   90.00
#
_symmetry.space_group_name_H-M   'P 1'
#
loop_
_entity.id
_entity.type
_entity.pdbx_description
1 polymer ?
#
loop_
_entity_poly.entity_id
_entity_poly.type
_entity_poly.pdbx_seq_one_letter_code
_entity_poly.pdbx_strand_id
1 'polypeptide(L)' 'MTSTSIAPYVLSDETLDLLFREARTANSFTDEPVSVEQVRDIFELTKFGPTAMNNQP' A
#
# COMPACT_ATOMS: atom_id res chain seq x y z
N MET A 1 -3.28 -12.03 32.04
CA MET A 1 -2.68 -11.10 31.07
C MET A 1 -2.70 -11.84 29.75
N THR A 2 -3.54 -11.52 28.77
CA THR A 2 -3.65 -10.21 28.10
C THR A 2 -5.09 -9.99 27.64
N SER A 3 -5.60 -8.78 27.82
CA SER A 3 -6.92 -8.34 27.35
C SER A 3 -6.84 -8.09 25.85
N THR A 4 -7.57 -8.87 25.04
CA THR A 4 -7.79 -8.54 23.63
C THR A 4 -9.01 -7.65 23.54
N SER A 5 -8.79 -6.34 23.49
CA SER A 5 -9.74 -5.41 22.92
C SER A 5 -9.01 -4.69 21.80
N ILE A 6 -9.29 -5.08 20.56
CA ILE A 6 -8.72 -4.39 19.40
C ILE A 6 -9.83 -4.21 18.38
N ALA A 7 -10.14 -2.95 18.09
CA ALA A 7 -11.11 -2.53 17.09
C ALA A 7 -10.86 -3.25 15.74
N PRO A 8 -11.90 -3.49 14.92
CA PRO A 8 -11.83 -4.28 13.68
C PRO A 8 -10.94 -3.69 12.56
N TYR A 9 -10.12 -2.68 12.85
CA TYR A 9 -9.35 -1.90 11.89
C TYR A 9 -7.88 -1.70 12.30
N VAL A 10 -7.38 -2.44 13.29
CA VAL A 10 -5.97 -2.35 13.67
C VAL A 10 -5.13 -3.26 12.77
N LEU A 11 -4.11 -2.68 12.16
CA LEU A 11 -3.15 -3.39 11.31
C LEU A 11 -2.27 -4.31 12.16
N SER A 12 -1.92 -5.48 11.61
CA SER A 12 -0.90 -6.34 12.22
C SER A 12 0.47 -5.64 12.20
N ASP A 13 1.36 -6.05 13.09
CA ASP A 13 2.74 -5.57 13.09
C ASP A 13 3.40 -5.81 11.71
N GLU A 14 3.24 -6.99 11.13
CA GLU A 14 3.73 -7.29 9.78
C GLU A 14 3.22 -6.28 8.73
N THR A 15 1.94 -5.89 8.78
CA THR A 15 1.39 -4.90 7.86
C THR A 15 1.97 -3.51 8.09
N LEU A 16 2.19 -3.14 9.36
CA LEU A 16 2.84 -1.88 9.72
C LEU A 16 4.30 -1.84 9.27
N ASP A 17 5.01 -2.95 9.35
CA ASP A 17 6.39 -3.07 8.84
C ASP A 17 6.42 -2.89 7.33
N LEU A 18 5.59 -3.65 6.62
CA LEU A 18 5.49 -3.62 5.16
C LEU A 18 5.15 -2.22 4.62
N LEU A 19 4.15 -1.55 5.19
CA LEU A 19 3.64 -0.29 4.64
C LEU A 19 4.42 0.95 5.08
N PHE A 20 4.96 0.96 6.30
CA PHE A 20 5.44 2.20 6.91
C PHE A 20 6.84 2.11 7.53
N ARG A 21 7.13 1.08 8.34
CA ARG A 21 8.37 1.06 9.13
C ARG A 21 9.57 0.63 8.30
N GLU A 22 9.39 -0.36 7.43
CA GLU A 22 10.44 -0.93 6.59
C GLU A 22 10.35 -0.52 5.12
N ALA A 23 9.21 0.01 4.67
CA ALA A 23 9.06 0.57 3.33
C ALA A 23 10.14 1.63 3.03
N ARG A 24 10.94 1.43 1.97
CA ARG A 24 11.97 2.36 1.51
C ARG A 24 11.89 2.52 0.00
N THR A 25 12.35 3.67 -0.50
CA THR A 25 12.47 3.92 -1.94
C THR A 25 13.48 2.96 -2.56
N ALA A 26 13.03 2.11 -3.49
CA ALA A 26 13.93 1.28 -4.29
C ALA A 26 14.78 2.16 -5.22
N ASN A 27 16.08 1.84 -5.36
CA ASN A 27 17.04 2.61 -6.15
C ASN A 27 17.70 1.80 -7.28
N SER A 28 17.37 0.52 -7.39
CA SER A 28 17.89 -0.42 -8.40
C SER A 28 16.77 -1.38 -8.78
N PHE A 29 16.69 -1.74 -10.06
CA PHE A 29 15.65 -2.63 -10.60
C PHE A 29 16.31 -3.70 -11.48
N THR A 30 15.69 -4.88 -11.54
CA THR A 30 16.10 -5.96 -12.46
C THR A 30 15.56 -5.71 -13.86
N ASP A 31 16.00 -6.49 -14.84
CA ASP A 31 15.44 -6.50 -16.21
C ASP A 31 14.13 -7.30 -16.33
N GLU A 32 13.58 -7.78 -15.21
CA GLU A 32 12.34 -8.54 -15.19
C GLU A 32 11.16 -7.65 -15.64
N PRO A 33 10.38 -8.05 -16.65
CA PRO A 33 9.27 -7.23 -17.13
C PRO A 33 8.13 -7.21 -16.11
N VAL A 34 7.59 -6.02 -15.86
CA VAL A 34 6.33 -5.84 -15.12
C VAL A 34 5.17 -6.17 -16.05
N SER A 35 4.26 -7.04 -15.64
CA SER A 35 3.12 -7.42 -16.47
C SER A 35 2.07 -6.29 -16.56
N VAL A 36 1.26 -6.32 -17.62
CA VAL A 36 0.17 -5.34 -17.80
C VAL A 36 -0.86 -5.46 -16.67
N GLU A 37 -1.10 -6.68 -16.18
CA GLU A 37 -1.99 -6.96 -15.07
C GLU A 37 -1.49 -6.31 -13.78
N GLN A 38 -0.19 -6.44 -13.47
CA GLN A 38 0.41 -5.79 -12.28
C GLN A 38 0.29 -4.26 -12.34
N VAL A 39 0.50 -3.66 -13.51
CA VAL A 39 0.30 -2.21 -13.69
C VAL A 39 -1.15 -1.81 -13.45
N ARG A 40 -2.11 -2.61 -13.93
CA ARG A 40 -3.54 -2.36 -13.70
C ARG A 40 -3.91 -2.51 -12.23
N ASP A 41 -3.39 -3.51 -11.54
CA ASP A 41 -3.65 -3.72 -10.12
C ASP A 41 -3.15 -2.54 -9.28
N ILE A 42 -1.96 -2.02 -9.57
CA ILE A 42 -1.41 -0.82 -8.92
C ILE A 42 -2.30 0.40 -9.18
N PHE A 43 -2.79 0.57 -10.40
CA PHE A 43 -3.73 1.65 -10.73
C PHE A 43 -5.03 1.52 -9.93
N GLU A 44 -5.63 0.33 -9.89
CA GLU A 44 -6.86 0.08 -9.15
C GLU A 44 -6.72 0.36 -7.64
N LEU A 45 -5.54 0.09 -7.07
CA LEU A 45 -5.22 0.43 -5.67
C LEU A 45 -5.12 1.93 -5.42
N THR A 46 -4.71 2.71 -6.41
CA THR A 46 -4.31 4.13 -6.22
C THR A 46 -5.31 5.14 -6.77
N LYS A 47 -6.20 4.74 -7.70
CA LYS A 47 -7.08 5.65 -8.45
C LYS A 47 -8.05 6.47 -7.60
N PHE A 48 -8.36 6.04 -6.38
CA PHE A 48 -9.27 6.75 -5.46
C PHE A 48 -8.54 7.57 -4.39
N GLY A 49 -7.28 7.94 -4.64
CA GLY A 49 -6.59 8.93 -3.82
C GLY A 49 -7.38 10.25 -3.75
N PRO A 50 -7.58 10.83 -2.56
CA PRO A 50 -8.35 12.05 -2.42
C PRO A 50 -7.62 13.23 -3.09
N THR A 51 -8.36 14.03 -3.85
CA THR A 51 -7.84 15.21 -4.56
C THR A 51 -8.67 16.44 -4.21
N ALA A 52 -8.11 17.64 -4.41
CA ALA A 52 -8.84 18.88 -4.19
C ALA A 52 -10.11 18.91 -5.05
N MET A 53 -11.27 19.16 -4.43
CA MET A 53 -12.57 19.12 -5.11
C MET A 53 -12.91 17.76 -5.76
N ASN A 54 -12.24 16.68 -5.36
CA ASN A 54 -12.38 15.34 -5.96
C ASN A 54 -12.21 15.34 -7.49
N ASN A 55 -11.40 16.27 -8.02
CA ASN A 55 -11.31 16.50 -9.45
C ASN A 55 -10.45 15.48 -10.20
N GLN A 56 -9.67 14.65 -9.49
CA GLN A 56 -8.83 13.59 -10.07
C GLN A 56 -8.01 14.11 -11.28
N PRO A 57 -7.12 15.09 -11.03
CA PRO A 57 -6.38 15.77 -12.09
C PRO A 57 -5.35 14.84 -12.76
#